data_AF-A0A0L6VC60-F1
#
_entry.id   AF-A0A0L6VC60-F1
#
_cell.length_a   1.000
_cell.length_b   1.000
_cell.length_c   1.000
_cell.angle_alpha   90.00
_cell.angle_beta   90.00
_cell.angle_gamma   90.00
#
_symmetry.space_group_name_H-M   'P 1'
#
loop_
_entity.id
_entity.type
_entity.pdbx_description
1 polymer ?
#
loop_
_entity_poly.entity_id
_entity_poly.type
_entity_poly.pdbx_seq_one_letter_code
_entity_poly.pdbx_strand_id
1 'polypeptide(L)'
;MSVVGFFWTSISATSMDKVNPTVLKTSIEGIPLLTNDNYSLWRVRIINESSDELPSEDNKLLKSILVSKLDSSVQTNIVNSDSADSAKLIWKSITAFFASTQSSKKARVFKSLLHAQYTPSDIPGFITSMESFQARLTKVGWDLPADGLGHLVMDKFPSSMDNIYDMITHSRRDISIDTVIDHLRLHADNQDTRASGSGTRSDPITLFTDSSKKCKRGAHNTLANHSQANCWMLHPFLCTQLWLLCSHGIKFHSVSHIRIPGTN
;
A
#
# COMPACT_ATOMS: atom_id res chain seq x y z
N MET A 1 29.73 -2.97 23.86
CA MET A 1 29.13 -4.13 24.57
C MET A 1 28.14 -3.60 25.60
N SER A 2 26.87 -4.01 25.54
CA SER A 2 25.89 -3.71 26.59
C SER A 2 26.23 -4.48 27.88
N VAL A 3 25.88 -3.93 29.05
CA VAL A 3 26.03 -4.58 30.36
C VAL A 3 25.40 -5.98 30.38
N VAL A 4 24.26 -6.15 29.69
CA VAL A 4 23.56 -7.43 29.54
C VAL A 4 24.32 -8.40 28.63
N GLY A 5 24.96 -7.90 27.58
CA GLY A 5 25.83 -8.71 26.70
C GLY A 5 27.06 -9.22 27.46
N PHE A 6 27.72 -8.37 28.24
CA PHE A 6 28.85 -8.76 29.09
C PHE A 6 28.47 -9.82 30.14
N PHE A 7 27.27 -9.69 30.70
CA PHE A 7 26.71 -10.64 31.66
C PHE A 7 26.52 -12.03 31.06
N TRP A 8 25.94 -12.15 29.85
CA TRP A 8 25.73 -13.45 29.21
C TRP A 8 27.04 -14.12 28.80
N THR A 9 27.99 -13.34 28.27
CA THR A 9 29.34 -13.83 27.95
C THR A 9 30.06 -14.34 29.20
N SER A 10 29.88 -13.67 30.34
CA SER A 10 30.48 -14.07 31.63
C SER A 10 29.85 -15.34 32.21
N ILE A 11 28.52 -15.50 32.11
CA ILE A 11 27.82 -16.73 32.52
C ILE A 11 28.24 -17.92 31.64
N SER A 12 28.46 -17.67 30.35
CA SER A 12 28.88 -18.68 29.39
C SER A 12 30.31 -19.19 29.61
N ALA A 13 31.16 -18.37 30.24
CA ALA A 13 32.58 -18.65 30.40
C ALA A 13 32.95 -19.43 31.69
N THR A 14 31.98 -19.97 32.45
CA THR A 14 32.17 -20.80 33.67
C THR A 14 32.96 -20.17 34.85
N SER A 15 33.66 -19.05 34.69
CA SER A 15 34.43 -18.38 35.76
C SER A 15 33.56 -17.34 36.50
N MET A 16 32.54 -17.81 37.22
CA MET A 16 31.65 -16.98 38.04
C MET A 16 32.32 -16.39 39.29
N ASP A 17 33.42 -16.98 39.77
CA ASP A 17 34.09 -16.58 41.02
C ASP A 17 34.74 -15.19 40.98
N LYS A 18 34.78 -14.55 39.81
CA LYS A 18 35.39 -13.21 39.59
C LYS A 18 34.37 -12.12 39.24
N VAL A 19 33.08 -12.44 39.11
CA VAL A 19 32.07 -11.47 38.68
C VAL A 19 31.46 -10.76 39.91
N ASN A 20 31.51 -9.43 39.94
CA ASN A 20 30.95 -8.64 41.03
C ASN A 20 29.43 -8.92 41.16
N PRO A 21 28.94 -9.40 42.32
CA PRO A 21 27.52 -9.75 42.51
C PRO A 21 26.56 -8.57 42.32
N THR A 22 27.01 -7.34 42.55
CA THR A 22 26.23 -6.13 42.31
C THR A 22 26.02 -5.90 40.81
N VAL A 23 27.05 -6.14 39.98
CA VAL A 23 26.96 -6.03 38.51
C VAL A 23 26.04 -7.13 37.95
N LEU A 24 26.12 -8.34 38.52
CA LEU A 24 25.25 -9.47 38.19
C LEU A 24 23.78 -9.12 38.46
N LYS A 25 23.48 -8.59 39.65
CA LYS A 25 22.12 -8.19 40.05
C LYS A 25 21.54 -7.11 39.14
N THR A 26 22.28 -6.04 38.88
CA THR A 26 21.83 -4.95 37.99
C THR A 26 21.62 -5.44 36.55
N SER A 27 22.43 -6.38 36.07
CA SER A 27 22.28 -6.97 34.74
C SER A 27 21.01 -7.81 34.63
N ILE A 28 20.70 -8.62 35.65
CA ILE A 28 19.47 -9.42 35.71
C ILE A 28 18.24 -8.51 35.81
N GLU A 29 18.29 -7.45 36.62
CA GLU A 29 17.21 -6.47 36.74
C GLU A 29 16.94 -5.72 35.42
N GLY A 30 17.98 -5.48 34.61
CA GLY A 30 17.86 -4.85 33.29
C GLY A 30 17.22 -5.71 32.19
N ILE A 31 17.08 -7.02 32.40
CA ILE A 31 16.37 -7.92 31.46
C ILE A 31 14.85 -7.73 31.66
N PRO A 32 14.11 -7.29 30.63
CA PRO A 32 12.66 -7.14 30.74
C PRO A 32 11.99 -8.50 30.89
N LEU A 33 10.82 -8.52 31.53
CA LEU A 33 9.97 -9.71 31.59
C LEU A 33 9.49 -10.07 30.18
N LEU A 34 9.64 -11.32 29.75
CA LEU A 34 9.20 -11.82 28.45
C LEU A 34 7.67 -11.99 28.44
N THR A 35 7.02 -11.29 27.52
CA THR A 35 5.59 -11.37 27.26
C THR A 35 5.34 -11.73 25.80
N ASN A 36 4.06 -11.95 25.44
CA ASN A 36 3.66 -12.28 24.07
C ASN A 36 3.96 -11.19 23.02
N ASP A 37 4.27 -9.97 23.46
CA ASP A 37 4.37 -8.78 22.60
C ASP A 37 5.78 -8.17 22.52
N ASN A 38 6.72 -8.60 23.37
CA ASN A 38 8.05 -8.01 23.45
C ASN A 38 9.20 -8.96 23.07
N TYR A 39 8.90 -10.15 22.54
CA TYR A 39 9.90 -11.17 22.22
C TYR A 39 11.04 -10.68 21.34
N SER A 40 10.78 -9.90 20.29
CA SER A 40 11.83 -9.39 19.40
C SER A 40 12.85 -8.53 20.16
N LEU A 41 12.37 -7.62 21.01
CA LEU A 41 13.22 -6.75 21.83
C LEU A 41 13.95 -7.55 22.92
N TRP A 42 13.25 -8.50 23.55
CA TRP A 42 13.81 -9.38 24.57
C TRP A 42 14.93 -10.26 24.01
N ARG A 43 14.72 -10.85 22.83
CA ARG A 43 15.70 -11.70 22.13
C ARG A 43 16.97 -10.94 21.82
N VAL A 44 16.87 -9.72 21.28
CA VAL A 44 18.03 -8.85 21.00
C VAL A 44 18.84 -8.57 22.27
N ARG A 45 18.16 -8.31 23.39
CA ARG A 45 18.84 -8.05 24.68
C ARG A 45 19.58 -9.26 25.23
N ILE A 46 19.12 -10.47 24.94
CA ILE A 46 19.73 -11.70 25.47
C ILE A 46 20.83 -12.24 24.55
N ILE A 47 20.62 -12.24 23.23
CA ILE A 47 21.54 -12.87 22.26
C ILE A 47 22.71 -11.96 21.89
N ASN A 48 22.52 -10.64 21.93
CA ASN A 48 23.53 -9.62 21.61
C ASN A 48 24.33 -9.95 20.32
N GLU A 49 23.73 -9.65 19.16
CA GLU A 49 24.27 -9.56 17.78
C GLU A 49 25.24 -10.62 17.18
N SER A 50 25.79 -11.61 17.91
CA SER A 50 26.78 -12.51 17.27
C SER A 50 26.88 -13.97 17.73
N SER A 51 26.05 -14.45 18.67
CA SER A 51 26.01 -15.89 18.99
C SER A 51 24.58 -16.37 19.22
N ASP A 52 23.99 -17.04 18.23
CA ASP A 52 22.65 -17.65 18.33
C ASP A 52 22.55 -18.79 19.36
N GLU A 53 23.67 -19.22 19.94
CA GLU A 53 23.72 -20.34 20.87
C GLU A 53 24.03 -19.92 22.30
N LEU A 54 23.25 -20.50 23.23
CA LEU A 54 23.56 -20.50 24.65
C LEU A 54 24.78 -21.39 24.94
N PRO A 55 25.50 -21.13 26.04
CA PRO A 55 26.59 -22.01 26.49
C PRO A 55 26.15 -23.47 26.59
N SER A 56 27.06 -24.39 26.26
CA SER A 56 26.79 -25.83 26.21
C SER A 56 26.63 -26.48 27.59
N GLU A 57 27.15 -25.85 28.64
CA GLU A 57 27.07 -26.33 30.03
C GLU A 57 25.69 -26.00 30.63
N ASP A 58 25.01 -27.01 31.17
CA ASP A 58 23.72 -26.84 31.85
C ASP A 58 23.90 -26.06 33.15
N ASN A 59 23.60 -24.76 33.08
CA ASN A 59 23.76 -23.86 34.20
C ASN A 59 22.43 -23.67 34.96
N LYS A 60 22.34 -24.19 36.20
CA LYS A 60 21.17 -24.04 37.09
C LYS A 60 20.78 -22.58 37.32
N LEU A 61 21.77 -21.68 37.39
CA LEU A 61 21.53 -20.24 37.52
C LEU A 61 20.88 -19.69 36.25
N LEU A 62 21.33 -20.13 35.08
CA LEU A 62 20.78 -19.73 33.78
C LEU A 62 19.32 -20.15 33.62
N LYS A 63 19.02 -21.40 34.01
CA LYS A 63 17.64 -21.90 34.12
C LYS A 63 16.80 -21.00 35.03
N SER A 64 17.28 -20.72 36.24
CA SER A 64 16.55 -19.88 37.20
C SER A 64 16.30 -18.47 36.65
N ILE A 65 17.28 -17.88 35.97
CA ILE A 65 17.15 -16.56 35.34
C ILE A 65 16.11 -16.61 34.22
N LEU A 66 16.21 -17.56 33.29
CA LEU A 66 15.26 -17.70 32.18
C LEU A 66 13.84 -17.85 32.70
N VAL A 67 13.59 -18.79 33.63
CA VAL A 67 12.25 -19.01 34.21
C VAL A 67 11.74 -17.75 34.92
N SER A 68 12.56 -17.09 35.73
CA SER A 68 12.16 -15.87 36.45
C SER A 68 11.80 -14.69 35.54
N LYS A 69 12.26 -14.72 34.29
CA LYS A 69 12.03 -13.68 33.28
C LYS A 69 10.94 -14.05 32.28
N LEU A 70 10.20 -15.13 32.49
CA LEU A 70 9.00 -15.43 31.73
C LEU A 70 7.76 -14.94 32.49
N ASP A 71 6.85 -14.25 31.81
CA ASP A 71 5.52 -14.01 32.38
C ASP A 71 4.77 -15.33 32.63
N SER A 72 3.88 -15.36 33.62
CA SER A 72 3.09 -16.55 33.99
C SER A 72 2.39 -17.21 32.79
N SER A 73 1.85 -16.43 31.86
CA SER A 73 1.16 -16.92 30.66
C SER A 73 2.12 -17.55 29.64
N VAL A 74 3.37 -17.11 29.63
CA VAL A 74 4.42 -17.61 28.75
C VAL A 74 5.07 -18.85 29.36
N GLN A 75 5.24 -18.88 30.69
CA GLN A 75 5.76 -20.04 31.42
C GLN A 75 4.93 -21.30 31.19
N THR A 76 3.59 -21.22 31.28
CA THR A 76 2.70 -22.39 31.13
C THR A 76 2.79 -23.06 29.76
N ASN A 77 3.10 -22.29 28.72
CA ASN A 77 3.22 -22.80 27.35
C ASN A 77 4.62 -23.34 27.02
N ILE A 78 5.63 -22.96 27.81
CA ILE A 78 7.04 -23.21 27.50
C ILE A 78 7.66 -24.23 28.45
N VAL A 79 7.32 -24.17 29.74
CA VAL A 79 7.88 -25.03 30.78
C VAL A 79 7.00 -26.27 30.92
N ASN A 80 7.37 -27.31 30.19
CA ASN A 80 6.82 -28.67 30.31
C ASN A 80 7.82 -29.57 31.06
N SER A 81 7.41 -30.79 31.43
CA SER A 81 8.26 -31.77 32.14
C SER A 81 9.60 -32.03 31.44
N ASP A 82 9.63 -31.93 30.11
CA ASP A 82 10.78 -32.31 29.28
C ASP A 82 11.79 -31.16 29.12
N SER A 83 11.33 -29.91 29.15
CA SER A 83 12.17 -28.70 29.07
C SER A 83 12.58 -28.19 30.45
N ALA A 84 11.93 -28.64 31.52
CA ALA A 84 12.17 -28.15 32.87
C ALA A 84 13.62 -28.26 33.30
N ASP A 85 14.39 -29.24 32.82
CA ASP A 85 15.69 -29.58 33.41
C ASP A 85 16.91 -28.91 32.80
N SER A 86 16.80 -28.33 31.60
CA SER A 86 17.92 -27.70 30.91
C SER A 86 17.60 -26.27 30.48
N ALA A 87 18.51 -25.33 30.79
CA ALA A 87 18.42 -23.96 30.30
C ALA A 87 18.38 -23.90 28.76
N LYS A 88 19.08 -24.83 28.10
CA LYS A 88 19.10 -24.96 26.64
C LYS A 88 17.75 -25.41 26.09
N LEU A 89 17.08 -26.36 26.75
CA LEU A 89 15.75 -26.82 26.35
C LEU A 89 14.69 -25.74 26.57
N ILE A 90 14.77 -24.98 27.66
CA ILE A 90 13.90 -23.81 27.90
C ILE A 90 14.09 -22.79 26.78
N TRP A 91 15.35 -22.45 26.46
CA TRP A 91 15.65 -21.50 25.38
C TRP A 91 15.15 -21.95 24.01
N LYS A 92 15.34 -23.22 23.67
CA LYS A 92 14.83 -23.81 22.43
C LYS A 92 13.31 -23.74 22.39
N SER A 93 12.64 -24.04 23.50
CA SER A 93 11.18 -23.98 23.64
C SER A 93 10.65 -22.55 23.50
N ILE A 94 11.32 -21.56 24.12
CA ILE A 94 11.01 -20.13 23.93
C ILE A 94 11.12 -19.76 22.45
N THR A 95 12.25 -20.06 21.83
CA THR A 95 12.50 -19.68 20.44
C THR A 95 11.49 -20.32 19.49
N ALA A 96 11.18 -21.60 19.67
CA ALA A 96 10.19 -22.32 18.89
C ALA A 96 8.76 -21.78 19.08
N PHE A 97 8.34 -21.52 20.33
CA PHE A 97 7.02 -20.99 20.64
C PHE A 97 6.77 -19.63 19.98
N PHE A 98 7.73 -18.71 20.08
CA PHE A 98 7.59 -17.38 19.50
C PHE A 98 7.75 -17.35 17.97
N ALA A 99 8.60 -18.20 17.40
CA ALA A 99 8.66 -18.40 15.95
C ALA A 99 7.33 -18.93 15.39
N SER A 100 6.73 -19.91 16.06
CA SER A 100 5.41 -20.46 15.71
C SER A 100 4.30 -19.42 15.85
N THR A 101 4.25 -18.73 16.99
CA THR A 101 3.25 -17.68 17.26
C THR A 101 3.34 -16.54 16.25
N GLN A 102 4.56 -16.11 15.92
CA GLN A 102 4.76 -15.08 14.90
C GLN A 102 4.31 -15.58 13.52
N SER A 103 4.67 -16.79 13.13
CA SER A 103 4.25 -17.40 11.85
C SER A 103 2.73 -17.54 11.76
N SER A 104 2.07 -17.93 12.84
CA SER A 104 0.61 -18.02 12.93
C SER A 104 -0.07 -16.64 12.84
N LYS A 105 0.43 -15.64 13.58
CA LYS A 105 -0.05 -14.25 13.50
C LYS A 105 0.07 -13.71 12.07
N LYS A 106 1.22 -13.92 11.45
CA LYS A 106 1.52 -13.60 10.04
C LYS A 106 0.51 -14.25 9.08
N ALA A 107 0.36 -15.57 9.15
CA ALA A 107 -0.56 -16.32 8.30
C ALA A 107 -2.03 -15.86 8.44
N ARG A 108 -2.47 -15.54 9.67
CA ARG A 108 -3.83 -15.04 9.93
C ARG A 108 -4.09 -13.69 9.27
N VAL A 109 -3.16 -12.73 9.41
CA VAL A 109 -3.30 -11.39 8.80
C VAL A 109 -3.30 -11.52 7.27
N PHE A 110 -2.35 -12.28 6.71
CA PHE A 110 -2.26 -12.48 5.26
C PHE A 110 -3.50 -13.19 4.70
N LYS A 111 -3.99 -14.24 5.38
CA LYS A 111 -5.24 -14.90 5.01
C LYS A 111 -6.41 -13.92 5.02
N SER A 112 -6.53 -13.05 6.04
CA SER A 112 -7.58 -12.03 6.07
C SER A 112 -7.46 -11.03 4.92
N LEU A 113 -6.25 -10.61 4.56
CA LEU A 113 -6.02 -9.75 3.39
C LEU A 113 -6.50 -10.44 2.11
N LEU A 114 -6.12 -11.70 1.87
CA LEU A 114 -6.52 -12.43 0.65
C LEU A 114 -8.04 -12.57 0.52
N HIS A 115 -8.76 -12.84 1.61
CA HIS A 115 -10.22 -12.99 1.59
C HIS A 115 -10.99 -11.66 1.55
N ALA A 116 -10.33 -10.52 1.78
CA ALA A 116 -10.99 -9.22 1.67
C ALA A 116 -11.45 -8.99 0.23
N GLN A 117 -12.73 -8.66 0.06
CA GLN A 117 -13.36 -8.45 -1.24
C GLN A 117 -13.50 -6.95 -1.52
N TYR A 118 -13.47 -6.60 -2.81
CA TYR A 118 -13.82 -5.27 -3.26
C TYR A 118 -15.35 -5.10 -3.24
N THR A 119 -15.81 -3.98 -2.67
CA THR A 119 -17.24 -3.62 -2.62
C THR A 119 -17.46 -2.37 -3.47
N PRO A 120 -18.10 -2.48 -4.66
CA PRO A 120 -18.29 -1.34 -5.55
C PRO A 120 -19.07 -0.18 -4.93
N SER A 121 -19.99 -0.47 -4.00
CA SER A 121 -20.78 0.55 -3.29
C SER A 121 -20.05 1.20 -2.11
N ASP A 122 -18.87 0.71 -1.74
CA ASP A 122 -18.10 1.19 -0.57
C ASP A 122 -16.59 1.21 -0.87
N ILE A 123 -16.21 2.03 -1.85
CA ILE A 123 -14.80 2.28 -2.18
C ILE A 123 -14.02 2.83 -0.97
N PRO A 124 -14.55 3.80 -0.19
CA PRO A 124 -13.86 4.30 1.00
C PRO A 124 -13.60 3.21 2.04
N GLY A 125 -14.58 2.35 2.35
CA GLY A 125 -14.41 1.25 3.29
C GLY A 125 -13.42 0.20 2.80
N PHE A 126 -13.36 -0.05 1.49
CA PHE A 126 -12.31 -0.89 0.90
C PHE A 126 -10.92 -0.26 1.07
N ILE A 127 -10.75 1.03 0.77
CA ILE A 127 -9.48 1.76 0.95
C ILE A 127 -9.00 1.65 2.41
N THR A 128 -9.86 1.99 3.37
CA THR A 128 -9.53 1.92 4.81
C THR A 128 -9.15 0.50 5.22
N SER A 129 -9.82 -0.51 4.67
CA SER A 129 -9.48 -1.91 4.93
C SER A 129 -8.09 -2.26 4.42
N MET A 130 -7.72 -1.83 3.21
CA MET A 130 -6.40 -2.10 2.62
C MET A 130 -5.27 -1.40 3.40
N GLU A 131 -5.45 -0.13 3.78
CA GLU A 131 -4.52 0.61 4.65
C GLU A 131 -4.36 -0.08 6.02
N SER A 132 -5.46 -0.57 6.60
CA SER A 132 -5.45 -1.33 7.86
C SER A 132 -4.67 -2.65 7.73
N PHE A 133 -4.82 -3.38 6.62
CA PHE A 133 -4.06 -4.60 6.38
C PHE A 133 -2.57 -4.34 6.22
N GLN A 134 -2.17 -3.31 5.48
CA GLN A 134 -0.77 -2.89 5.35
C GLN A 134 -0.17 -2.61 6.73
N ALA A 135 -0.82 -1.78 7.55
CA ALA A 135 -0.35 -1.48 8.90
C ALA A 135 -0.24 -2.74 9.79
N ARG A 136 -1.21 -3.67 9.68
CA ARG A 136 -1.19 -4.94 10.43
C ARG A 136 -0.08 -5.87 9.97
N LEU A 137 0.23 -5.94 8.68
CA LEU A 137 1.33 -6.73 8.13
C LEU A 137 2.69 -6.23 8.64
N THR A 138 2.91 -4.91 8.59
CA THR A 138 4.10 -4.28 9.17
C THR A 138 4.19 -4.54 10.66
N LYS A 139 3.08 -4.43 11.40
CA LYS A 139 3.03 -4.70 12.85
C LYS A 139 3.42 -6.14 13.23
N VAL A 140 3.07 -7.13 12.41
CA VAL A 140 3.48 -8.53 12.65
C VAL A 140 4.88 -8.84 12.11
N GLY A 141 5.60 -7.83 11.60
CA GLY A 141 6.93 -7.99 11.02
C GLY A 141 6.92 -8.78 9.72
N TRP A 142 5.83 -8.69 8.95
CA TRP A 142 5.78 -9.17 7.59
C TRP A 142 5.92 -7.97 6.66
N ASP A 143 7.17 -7.72 6.27
CA ASP A 143 7.48 -6.71 5.27
C ASP A 143 7.34 -7.34 3.88
N LEU A 144 6.37 -6.88 3.11
CA LEU A 144 6.14 -7.33 1.74
C LEU A 144 6.60 -6.21 0.79
N PRO A 145 7.20 -6.55 -0.36
CA PRO A 145 7.52 -5.58 -1.38
C PRO A 145 6.29 -4.73 -1.75
N ALA A 146 6.51 -3.42 -1.90
CA ALA A 146 5.42 -2.46 -2.15
C ALA A 146 4.64 -2.79 -3.44
N ASP A 147 5.35 -3.21 -4.48
CA ASP A 147 4.82 -3.69 -5.76
C ASP A 147 3.99 -4.97 -5.58
N GLY A 148 4.50 -5.95 -4.84
CA GLY A 148 3.76 -7.17 -4.51
C GLY A 148 2.43 -6.87 -3.81
N LEU A 149 2.43 -5.95 -2.83
CA LEU A 149 1.20 -5.53 -2.17
C LEU A 149 0.25 -4.78 -3.10
N GLY A 150 0.76 -3.88 -3.94
CA GLY A 150 -0.05 -3.16 -4.92
C GLY A 150 -0.75 -4.13 -5.88
N HIS A 151 -0.01 -5.09 -6.44
CA HIS A 151 -0.59 -6.14 -7.29
C HIS A 151 -1.63 -6.99 -6.56
N LEU A 152 -1.40 -7.37 -5.30
CA LEU A 152 -2.37 -8.12 -4.50
C LEU A 152 -3.69 -7.36 -4.28
N VAL A 153 -3.64 -6.03 -4.19
CA VAL A 153 -4.85 -5.21 -4.06
C VAL A 153 -5.55 -5.09 -5.41
N MET A 154 -4.80 -4.90 -6.50
CA MET A 154 -5.34 -4.83 -7.86
C MET A 154 -6.03 -6.13 -8.29
N ASP A 155 -5.53 -7.29 -7.86
CA ASP A 155 -6.13 -8.62 -8.12
C ASP A 155 -7.56 -8.76 -7.55
N LYS A 156 -7.93 -7.89 -6.59
CA LYS A 156 -9.27 -7.89 -5.98
C LYS A 156 -10.31 -7.17 -6.83
N PHE A 157 -9.90 -6.45 -7.87
CA PHE A 157 -10.79 -5.64 -8.66
C PHE A 157 -11.69 -6.53 -9.54
N PRO A 158 -13.00 -6.26 -9.57
CA PRO A 158 -13.87 -6.89 -10.56
C PRO A 158 -13.52 -6.39 -11.96
N SER A 159 -13.90 -7.14 -12.99
CA SER A 159 -13.68 -6.77 -14.40
C SER A 159 -14.31 -5.42 -14.79
N SER A 160 -15.29 -4.93 -14.02
CA SER A 160 -15.83 -3.58 -14.22
C SER A 160 -14.83 -2.45 -13.93
N MET A 161 -13.66 -2.76 -13.37
CA MET A 161 -12.59 -1.82 -13.05
C MET A 161 -11.34 -2.00 -13.92
N ASP A 162 -11.43 -2.74 -15.04
CA ASP A 162 -10.30 -2.93 -15.96
C ASP A 162 -9.68 -1.59 -16.41
N ASN A 163 -10.51 -0.56 -16.57
CA ASN A 163 -10.03 0.79 -16.91
C ASN A 163 -9.11 1.41 -15.82
N ILE A 164 -9.36 1.10 -14.54
CA ILE A 164 -8.54 1.58 -13.42
C ILE A 164 -7.27 0.75 -13.33
N TYR A 165 -7.39 -0.56 -13.53
CA TYR A 165 -6.24 -1.45 -13.64
C TYR A 165 -5.27 -0.97 -14.73
N ASP A 166 -5.78 -0.67 -15.92
CA ASP A 166 -5.00 -0.12 -17.04
C ASP A 166 -4.40 1.24 -16.69
N MET A 167 -5.16 2.13 -16.07
CA MET A 167 -4.67 3.44 -15.66
C MET A 167 -3.49 3.34 -14.66
N ILE A 168 -3.55 2.39 -13.72
CA ILE A 168 -2.48 2.16 -12.75
C ILE A 168 -1.24 1.58 -13.45
N THR A 169 -1.41 0.53 -14.26
CA THR A 169 -0.29 -0.15 -14.94
C THR A 169 0.42 0.72 -15.97
N HIS A 170 -0.28 1.67 -16.57
CA HIS A 170 0.30 2.65 -17.51
C HIS A 170 0.68 3.97 -16.83
N SER A 171 0.44 4.11 -15.52
CA SER A 171 1.01 5.21 -14.77
C SER A 171 2.53 5.00 -14.74
N ARG A 172 3.33 6.01 -15.06
CA ARG A 172 4.81 5.93 -14.98
C ARG A 172 5.32 5.86 -13.53
N ARG A 173 4.46 5.48 -12.58
CA ARG A 173 4.74 5.38 -11.15
C ARG A 173 4.90 3.91 -10.80
N ASP A 174 5.71 3.66 -9.80
CA ASP A 174 5.82 2.32 -9.25
C ASP A 174 4.48 1.88 -8.64
N ILE A 175 4.13 0.63 -8.89
CA ILE A 175 2.91 0.03 -8.36
C ILE A 175 3.14 -0.14 -6.85
N SER A 176 2.25 0.43 -6.06
CA SER A 176 2.24 0.30 -4.62
C SER A 176 0.80 0.40 -4.13
N ILE A 177 0.54 -0.04 -2.90
CA ILE A 177 -0.77 0.13 -2.29
C ILE A 177 -1.21 1.60 -2.25
N ASP A 178 -0.28 2.53 -2.02
CA ASP A 178 -0.54 3.97 -2.02
C ASP A 178 -0.94 4.46 -3.41
N THR A 179 -0.21 4.07 -4.46
CA THR A 179 -0.55 4.40 -5.85
C THR A 179 -1.94 3.87 -6.21
N VAL A 180 -2.25 2.63 -5.82
CA VAL A 180 -3.56 2.01 -6.07
C VAL A 180 -4.66 2.76 -5.33
N ILE A 181 -4.46 3.09 -4.05
CA ILE A 181 -5.42 3.85 -3.24
C ILE A 181 -5.66 5.24 -3.84
N ASP A 182 -4.63 5.94 -4.30
CA ASP A 182 -4.78 7.26 -4.92
C ASP A 182 -5.66 7.21 -6.18
N HIS A 183 -5.48 6.19 -7.02
CA HIS A 183 -6.34 5.96 -8.18
C HIS A 183 -7.78 5.60 -7.78
N LEU A 184 -7.98 4.86 -6.68
CA LEU A 184 -9.31 4.55 -6.14
C LEU A 184 -10.01 5.79 -5.56
N ARG A 185 -9.28 6.66 -4.85
CA ARG A 185 -9.80 7.95 -4.36
C ARG A 185 -10.28 8.82 -5.51
N LEU A 186 -9.44 9.00 -6.53
CA LEU A 186 -9.80 9.72 -7.75
C LEU A 186 -11.04 9.11 -8.43
N HIS A 187 -11.15 7.78 -8.44
CA HIS A 187 -12.32 7.12 -9.02
C HIS A 187 -13.61 7.40 -8.24
N ALA A 188 -13.56 7.31 -6.90
CA ALA A 188 -14.70 7.61 -6.04
C ALA A 188 -15.18 9.06 -6.22
N ASP A 189 -14.26 10.03 -6.20
CA ASP A 189 -14.59 11.46 -6.40
C ASP A 189 -15.26 11.73 -7.75
N ASN A 190 -14.81 11.03 -8.81
CA ASN A 190 -15.40 11.13 -10.13
C ASN A 190 -16.80 10.51 -10.21
N GLN A 191 -17.09 9.46 -9.43
CA GLN A 191 -18.45 8.90 -9.35
C GLN A 191 -19.40 9.89 -8.66
N ASP A 192 -18.99 10.49 -7.55
CA ASP A 192 -19.81 11.45 -6.80
C ASP A 192 -20.12 12.72 -7.62
N THR A 193 -19.13 13.20 -8.36
CA THR A 193 -19.28 14.35 -9.26
C THR A 193 -20.26 14.05 -10.40
N ARG A 194 -20.25 12.80 -10.92
CA ARG A 194 -21.18 12.34 -11.97
C ARG A 194 -22.60 12.14 -11.44
N ALA A 195 -22.75 11.62 -10.22
CA ALA A 195 -24.06 11.43 -9.59
C ALA A 195 -24.76 12.78 -9.30
N SER A 196 -23.98 13.81 -8.99
CA SER A 196 -24.50 15.17 -8.73
C SER A 196 -24.80 15.98 -10.00
N GLY A 197 -24.30 15.54 -11.17
CA GLY A 197 -24.51 16.20 -12.46
C GLY A 197 -25.64 15.53 -13.25
N SER A 198 -26.72 16.26 -13.54
CA SER A 198 -27.75 15.82 -14.50
C SER A 198 -27.14 15.75 -15.91
N GLY A 199 -26.57 14.61 -16.27
CA GLY A 199 -25.92 14.44 -17.57
C GLY A 199 -25.51 13.01 -17.86
N THR A 200 -26.23 12.35 -18.76
CA THR A 200 -25.85 11.09 -19.40
C THR A 200 -24.54 11.25 -20.18
N ARG A 201 -23.40 11.04 -19.54
CA ARG A 201 -22.09 10.90 -20.21
C ARG A 201 -21.26 9.81 -19.55
N SER A 202 -21.55 8.58 -19.95
CA SER A 202 -20.66 7.43 -19.84
C SER A 202 -19.58 7.54 -20.91
N ASP A 203 -18.47 8.20 -20.60
CA ASP A 203 -17.20 8.05 -21.33
C ASP A 203 -16.03 8.38 -20.39
N PRO A 204 -14.92 7.61 -20.41
CA PRO A 204 -13.73 7.92 -19.62
C PRO A 204 -13.10 9.22 -20.12
N ILE A 205 -12.23 9.82 -19.31
CA ILE A 205 -11.55 11.10 -19.60
C ILE A 205 -10.76 10.98 -20.91
N THR A 206 -11.41 11.29 -22.03
CA THR A 206 -10.74 11.63 -23.29
C THR A 206 -10.49 13.12 -23.25
N LEU A 207 -9.24 13.54 -23.44
CA LEU A 207 -8.84 14.90 -23.79
C LEU A 207 -9.97 15.61 -24.54
N PHE A 208 -10.44 16.73 -24.00
CA PHE A 208 -11.58 17.51 -24.48
C PHE A 208 -11.63 17.67 -26.01
N THR A 209 -12.18 16.69 -26.73
CA THR A 209 -12.74 16.88 -28.05
C THR A 209 -14.21 17.13 -27.82
N ASP A 210 -14.56 18.42 -27.68
CA ASP A 210 -15.93 18.86 -27.74
C ASP A 210 -16.56 18.29 -29.02
N SER A 211 -17.46 17.31 -28.88
CA SER A 211 -18.17 16.65 -29.99
C SER A 211 -19.15 17.60 -30.71
N SER A 212 -19.24 18.84 -30.25
CA SER A 212 -19.85 19.95 -30.98
C SER A 212 -19.20 20.12 -32.35
N LYS A 213 -20.01 20.23 -33.40
CA LYS A 213 -19.58 20.68 -34.74
C LYS A 213 -19.46 22.20 -34.86
N LYS A 214 -19.59 22.94 -33.74
CA LYS A 214 -19.57 24.41 -33.72
C LYS A 214 -18.14 24.91 -33.61
N CYS A 215 -17.80 25.91 -34.43
CA CYS A 215 -16.55 26.64 -34.35
C CYS A 215 -16.60 27.68 -33.21
N LYS A 216 -15.45 27.97 -32.58
CA LYS A 216 -15.32 29.00 -31.55
C LYS A 216 -14.70 30.27 -32.17
N ARG A 217 -14.96 31.44 -31.58
CA ARG A 217 -14.40 32.72 -32.09
C ARG A 217 -12.86 32.62 -32.17
N GLY A 218 -12.31 32.80 -33.37
CA GLY A 218 -10.87 32.67 -33.66
C GLY A 218 -10.37 31.23 -33.90
N ALA A 219 -11.22 30.21 -33.87
CA ALA A 219 -10.81 28.81 -34.02
C ALA A 219 -11.81 27.99 -34.85
N HIS A 220 -11.32 27.37 -35.93
CA HIS A 220 -12.11 26.44 -36.73
C HIS A 220 -12.12 25.05 -36.11
N ASN A 221 -13.29 24.42 -36.08
CA ASN A 221 -13.44 23.04 -35.64
C ASN A 221 -13.36 22.12 -36.86
N THR A 222 -12.44 21.16 -36.84
CA THR A 222 -12.21 20.22 -37.95
C THR A 222 -13.40 19.29 -38.21
N LEU A 223 -14.33 19.16 -37.25
CA LEU A 223 -15.58 18.41 -37.38
C LEU A 223 -16.75 19.27 -37.90
N ALA A 224 -16.52 20.55 -38.22
CA ALA A 224 -17.54 21.43 -38.76
C ALA A 224 -17.92 21.02 -40.19
N ASN A 225 -19.19 21.26 -40.57
CA ASN A 225 -19.70 20.91 -41.90
C ASN A 225 -19.32 21.93 -42.99
N HIS A 226 -18.22 22.67 -42.79
CA HIS A 226 -17.64 23.64 -43.72
C HIS A 226 -16.12 23.60 -43.58
N SER A 227 -15.40 24.01 -44.62
CA SER A 227 -13.92 24.08 -44.57
C SER A 227 -13.43 25.29 -43.76
N GLN A 228 -12.20 25.22 -43.26
CA GLN A 228 -11.56 26.29 -42.49
C GLN A 228 -11.60 27.65 -43.20
N ALA A 229 -11.36 27.67 -44.52
CA ALA A 229 -11.38 28.87 -45.34
C ALA A 229 -12.75 29.59 -45.34
N ASN A 230 -13.84 28.86 -45.09
CA ASN A 230 -15.21 29.39 -45.10
C ASN A 230 -15.78 29.59 -43.68
N CYS A 231 -14.95 29.46 -42.65
CA CYS A 231 -15.37 29.55 -41.25
C CYS A 231 -15.52 31.01 -40.80
N TRP A 232 -16.75 31.48 -40.59
CA TRP A 232 -17.00 32.87 -40.17
C TRP A 232 -16.52 33.19 -38.75
N MET A 233 -16.35 32.16 -37.91
CA MET A 233 -15.75 32.34 -36.58
C MET A 233 -14.24 32.57 -36.65
N LEU A 234 -13.57 32.09 -37.70
CA LEU A 234 -12.14 32.33 -37.95
C LEU A 234 -11.92 33.59 -38.80
N HIS A 235 -12.83 33.85 -39.74
CA HIS A 235 -12.78 34.96 -40.69
C HIS A 235 -14.08 35.79 -40.63
N PRO A 236 -14.22 36.71 -39.66
CA PRO A 236 -15.43 37.52 -39.48
C PRO A 236 -15.82 38.36 -40.71
N PHE A 237 -14.86 38.69 -41.57
CA PHE A 237 -15.06 39.42 -42.82
C PHE A 237 -15.78 38.61 -43.92
N LEU A 238 -15.90 37.29 -43.78
CA LEU A 238 -16.73 36.48 -44.69
C LEU A 238 -18.23 36.66 -44.40
N CYS A 239 -18.57 37.05 -43.18
CA CYS A 239 -19.96 37.29 -42.75
C CYS A 239 -20.55 38.53 -43.46
N THR A 240 -19.72 39.54 -43.78
CA THR A 240 -20.18 40.77 -44.44
C THR A 240 -20.49 40.57 -45.94
N GLN A 241 -19.88 39.58 -46.61
CA GLN A 241 -20.23 39.25 -48.00
C GLN A 241 -21.57 38.50 -48.11
N LEU A 242 -21.93 37.65 -47.14
CA LEU A 242 -23.21 36.93 -47.16
C LEU A 242 -24.42 37.80 -46.79
N TRP A 243 -24.22 38.85 -45.98
CA TRP A 243 -25.33 39.73 -45.58
C TRP A 243 -25.93 40.50 -46.77
N LEU A 244 -25.09 40.93 -47.74
CA LEU A 244 -25.54 41.59 -48.98
C LEU A 244 -26.37 40.68 -49.90
N LEU A 245 -26.11 39.36 -49.89
CA LEU A 245 -26.85 38.39 -50.70
C LEU A 245 -28.18 37.96 -50.05
N CYS A 246 -28.25 37.93 -48.71
CA CYS A 246 -29.51 37.64 -48.00
C CYS A 246 -30.53 38.79 -48.08
N SER A 247 -30.09 40.05 -48.17
CA SER A 247 -30.99 41.21 -48.36
C SER A 247 -31.73 41.20 -49.71
N HIS A 248 -31.29 40.39 -50.68
CA HIS A 248 -31.94 40.22 -51.99
C HIS A 248 -32.78 38.93 -52.09
N GLY A 249 -33.09 38.27 -50.96
CA GLY A 249 -34.09 37.21 -50.91
C GLY A 249 -33.71 35.85 -51.52
N ILE A 250 -32.43 35.58 -51.74
CA ILE A 250 -31.98 34.28 -52.27
C ILE A 250 -31.72 33.30 -51.12
N LYS A 251 -32.56 32.26 -50.99
CA LYS A 251 -32.28 31.11 -50.10
C LYS A 251 -31.29 30.17 -50.77
N PHE A 252 -30.14 29.94 -50.14
CA PHE A 252 -29.24 28.86 -50.54
C PHE A 252 -29.36 27.66 -49.60
N HIS A 253 -29.89 26.55 -50.12
CA HIS A 253 -29.65 25.22 -49.58
C HIS A 253 -28.30 24.75 -50.12
N SER A 254 -27.31 24.61 -49.23
CA SER A 254 -26.01 23.95 -49.45
C SER A 254 -25.24 24.43 -50.69
N VAL A 255 -24.37 25.43 -50.51
CA VAL A 255 -23.46 25.87 -51.58
C VAL A 255 -22.14 25.10 -51.46
N SER A 256 -22.05 23.96 -52.14
CA SER A 256 -20.78 23.23 -52.37
C SER A 256 -20.10 23.60 -53.70
N HIS A 257 -20.59 24.58 -54.46
CA HIS A 257 -19.89 25.05 -55.66
C HIS A 257 -20.09 26.56 -55.88
N ILE A 258 -19.11 27.36 -55.44
CA ILE A 258 -18.80 28.65 -56.07
C ILE A 258 -17.30 28.61 -56.43
N ARG A 259 -17.02 28.53 -57.73
CA ARG A 259 -15.69 28.72 -58.30
C ARG A 259 -15.44 30.23 -58.39
N ILE A 260 -14.41 30.73 -57.71
CA ILE A 260 -13.95 32.11 -57.85
C ILE A 260 -13.21 32.23 -59.20
N PRO A 261 -13.54 33.21 -60.06
CA PRO A 261 -12.78 33.47 -61.28
C PRO A 261 -11.54 34.31 -60.98
N GLY A 262 -10.37 33.78 -61.33
CA GLY A 262 -9.17 34.54 -61.66
C GLY A 262 -8.36 35.15 -60.51
N THR A 263 -7.23 34.53 -60.21
CA THR A 263 -5.94 35.23 -60.02
C THR A 263 -4.85 34.35 -60.60
N ASN A 264 -4.02 34.92 -61.47
CA ASN A 264 -2.75 34.35 -61.95
C ASN A 264 -1.84 33.94 -60.78
#